data_AF-A0A542YLX6-F1
#
_entry.id   AF-A0A542YLX6-F1
#
_cell.length_a   1.000
_cell.length_b   1.000
_cell.length_c   1.000
_cell.angle_alpha   90.00
_cell.angle_beta   90.00
_cell.angle_gamma   90.00
#
_symmetry.space_group_name_H-M   'P 1'
#
loop_
_entity.id
_entity.type
_entity.pdbx_description
1 polymer ?
#
loop_
_entity_poly.entity_id
_entity_poly.type
_entity_poly.pdbx_seq_one_letter_code
_entity_poly.pdbx_strand_id
1 'polypeptide(L)'
;MSRTRRVPLAAGALALAALGLAGCSQEVSAGDLEDSIREQADAQGLQLESVDCREGLPPEVGATVICDVEIVGVDEAGGQVDRIRVEAVEVNDDEVRFSLEPLAVGDPD
;
A
#
# COMPACT_ATOMS: atom_id res chain seq x y z
N MET A 1 -17.37 -27.78 -9.31
CA MET A 1 -17.96 -27.46 -7.98
C MET A 1 -17.51 -26.06 -7.59
N SER A 2 -18.26 -25.04 -8.01
CA SER A 2 -17.95 -23.64 -7.78
C SER A 2 -18.44 -23.24 -6.39
N ARG A 3 -17.54 -23.11 -5.41
CA ARG A 3 -17.88 -22.68 -4.05
C ARG A 3 -17.78 -21.16 -3.95
N THR A 4 -18.82 -20.49 -4.41
CA THR A 4 -19.14 -19.12 -4.01
C THR A 4 -19.44 -19.12 -2.50
N ARG A 5 -18.52 -18.60 -1.68
CA ARG A 5 -18.78 -18.34 -0.24
C ARG A 5 -18.71 -16.84 0.04
N ARG A 6 -19.93 -16.29 0.09
CA ARG A 6 -20.45 -15.13 0.83
C ARG A 6 -19.48 -14.57 1.88
N VAL A 7 -19.07 -13.31 1.70
CA VAL A 7 -18.43 -12.47 2.73
C VAL A 7 -19.53 -11.69 3.45
N PRO A 8 -19.62 -11.75 4.79
CA PRO A 8 -20.58 -10.96 5.55
C PRO A 8 -20.11 -9.50 5.63
N LEU A 9 -20.99 -8.55 5.34
CA LEU A 9 -20.79 -7.14 5.66
C LEU A 9 -20.83 -6.98 7.19
N ALA A 10 -19.68 -6.66 7.78
CA ALA A 10 -19.57 -6.12 9.14
C ALA A 10 -19.32 -4.61 9.03
N ALA A 11 -20.04 -3.84 9.84
CA ALA A 11 -20.03 -2.40 9.88
C ALA A 11 -18.74 -1.83 10.51
N GLY A 12 -18.24 -0.72 9.96
CA GLY A 12 -17.45 0.27 10.69
C GLY A 12 -15.94 0.08 10.75
N ALA A 13 -15.26 0.29 9.62
CA ALA A 13 -13.95 0.95 9.52
C ALA A 13 -13.75 1.29 8.04
N LEU A 14 -13.42 2.56 7.72
CA LEU A 14 -12.95 2.93 6.38
C LEU A 14 -11.53 2.37 6.22
N ALA A 15 -11.40 1.05 6.09
CA ALA A 15 -10.17 0.41 5.65
C ALA A 15 -10.12 0.58 4.13
N LEU A 16 -9.48 1.66 3.68
CA LEU A 16 -9.15 1.89 2.27
C LEU A 16 -7.99 0.95 1.90
N ALA A 17 -8.27 -0.35 1.82
CA ALA A 17 -7.33 -1.29 1.22
C ALA A 17 -7.36 -1.08 -0.30
N ALA A 18 -6.51 -0.19 -0.80
CA ALA A 18 -6.30 -0.01 -2.22
C ALA A 18 -5.25 -1.03 -2.69
N LEU A 19 -5.68 -1.93 -3.59
CA LEU A 19 -4.84 -3.02 -4.10
C LEU A 19 -4.02 -2.51 -5.28
N GLY A 20 -2.70 -2.48 -5.13
CA GLY A 20 -1.76 -2.34 -6.25
C GLY A 20 -1.57 -3.69 -6.94
N LEU A 21 -1.52 -3.66 -8.27
CA LEU A 21 -1.24 -4.83 -9.12
C LEU A 21 0.09 -4.58 -9.83
N ALA A 22 1.17 -5.12 -9.29
CA ALA A 22 2.44 -5.15 -10.00
C ALA A 22 2.58 -6.50 -10.72
N GLY A 23 2.63 -6.45 -12.05
CA GLY A 23 2.82 -7.60 -12.91
C GLY A 23 4.08 -7.45 -13.75
N CYS A 24 5.15 -8.13 -13.34
CA CYS A 24 6.07 -8.92 -14.17
C CYS A 24 7.31 -9.34 -13.37
N SER A 25 7.29 -10.60 -12.91
CA SER A 25 8.42 -11.46 -12.50
C SER A 25 9.20 -11.11 -11.21
N GLN A 26 9.03 -11.99 -10.22
CA GLN A 26 9.91 -12.31 -9.09
C GLN A 26 10.09 -11.29 -7.95
N GLU A 27 9.75 -10.02 -8.10
CA GLU A 27 9.66 -9.05 -7.00
C GLU A 27 8.99 -7.78 -7.51
N VAL A 28 8.25 -7.06 -6.67
CA VAL A 28 7.80 -5.71 -7.03
C VAL A 28 8.97 -4.79 -6.78
N SER A 29 9.47 -4.12 -7.80
CA SER A 29 10.62 -3.24 -7.62
C SER A 29 10.25 -2.04 -6.75
N ALA A 30 11.24 -1.47 -6.06
CA ALA A 30 11.07 -0.22 -5.31
C ALA A 30 10.40 0.88 -6.16
N GLY A 31 10.83 1.05 -7.42
CA GLY A 31 10.26 2.04 -8.32
C GLY A 31 8.78 1.79 -8.62
N ASP A 32 8.39 0.54 -8.87
CA ASP A 32 6.99 0.18 -9.10
C ASP A 32 6.12 0.43 -7.85
N LEU A 33 6.68 0.20 -6.65
CA LEU A 33 6.00 0.53 -5.39
C LEU A 33 5.81 2.04 -5.24
N GLU A 34 6.86 2.83 -5.48
CA GLU A 34 6.78 4.29 -5.39
C GLU A 34 5.74 4.85 -6.37
N ASP A 35 5.74 4.38 -7.61
CA ASP A 35 4.77 4.81 -8.62
C ASP A 35 3.35 4.39 -8.24
N SER A 36 3.17 3.16 -7.73
CA SER A 36 1.87 2.70 -7.22
C SER A 36 1.37 3.58 -6.07
N ILE A 37 2.25 3.96 -5.14
CA ILE A 37 1.93 4.84 -4.02
C ILE A 37 1.52 6.24 -4.54
N ARG A 38 2.29 6.80 -5.48
CA ARG A 38 1.99 8.12 -6.08
C ARG A 38 0.64 8.11 -6.78
N GLU A 39 0.38 7.12 -7.63
CA GLU A 39 -0.91 6.98 -8.34
C GLU A 39 -2.09 6.90 -7.37
N GLN A 40 -1.95 6.14 -6.28
CA GLN A 40 -3.00 6.02 -5.27
C GLN A 40 -3.20 7.30 -4.46
N ALA A 41 -2.14 8.03 -4.15
CA ALA A 41 -2.24 9.32 -3.48
C ALA A 41 -2.93 10.35 -4.38
N ASP A 42 -2.53 10.44 -5.65
CA ASP A 42 -3.17 11.30 -6.65
C ASP A 42 -4.66 10.97 -6.83
N ALA A 43 -5.01 9.68 -6.89
CA ALA A 43 -6.41 9.24 -6.97
C ALA A 43 -7.25 9.67 -5.74
N GLN A 44 -6.60 9.87 -4.59
CA GLN A 44 -7.22 10.37 -3.36
C GLN A 44 -7.15 11.90 -3.22
N GLY A 45 -6.53 12.59 -4.19
CA GLY A 45 -6.33 14.05 -4.15
C GLY A 45 -5.23 14.51 -3.19
N LEU A 46 -4.36 13.59 -2.77
CA LEU A 46 -3.17 13.89 -1.98
C LEU A 46 -1.99 14.16 -2.92
N GLN A 47 -1.25 15.24 -2.68
CA GLN A 47 -0.02 15.53 -3.40
C GLN A 47 1.17 15.10 -2.55
N LEU A 48 1.98 14.18 -3.08
CA LEU A 48 3.22 13.75 -2.46
C LEU A 48 4.38 14.62 -2.98
N GLU A 49 5.22 15.13 -2.08
CA GLU A 49 6.49 15.76 -2.43
C GLU A 49 7.54 14.70 -2.79
N SER A 50 7.58 13.62 -2.00
CA SER A 50 8.52 12.52 -2.18
C SER A 50 7.90 11.19 -1.72
N VAL A 51 8.41 10.11 -2.31
CA VAL A 51 8.15 8.71 -1.93
C VAL A 51 9.47 7.99 -2.11
N ASP A 52 9.93 7.30 -1.07
CA ASP A 52 11.17 6.53 -1.07
C ASP A 52 10.88 5.11 -0.56
N CYS A 53 10.97 4.13 -1.45
CA CYS A 53 10.91 2.71 -1.09
C CYS A 53 12.33 2.15 -1.20
N ARG A 54 13.00 1.90 -0.07
CA ARG A 54 14.41 1.44 -0.09
C ARG A 54 14.60 0.05 -0.67
N GLU A 55 13.56 -0.77 -0.60
CA GLU A 55 13.56 -2.17 -0.97
C GLU A 55 12.32 -2.48 -1.82
N GLY A 56 12.44 -3.44 -2.72
CA GLY A 56 11.30 -4.01 -3.42
C GLY A 56 10.49 -4.94 -2.52
N LEU A 57 9.22 -5.16 -2.86
CA LEU A 57 8.36 -6.09 -2.13
C LEU A 57 8.63 -7.53 -2.63
N PRO A 58 9.07 -8.45 -1.75
CA PRO A 58 9.24 -9.84 -2.11
C PRO A 58 7.92 -10.48 -2.55
N PRO A 59 7.94 -11.44 -3.49
CA PRO A 59 6.75 -12.15 -3.95
C PRO A 59 6.36 -13.26 -2.96
N GLU A 60 6.25 -12.92 -1.68
CA GLU A 60 5.89 -13.84 -0.60
C GLU A 60 4.73 -13.25 0.19
N VAL A 61 3.66 -14.03 0.37
CA VAL A 61 2.49 -13.56 1.13
C VAL A 61 2.90 -13.24 2.57
N GLY A 62 2.52 -12.07 3.04
CA GLY A 62 2.90 -11.51 4.34
C GLY A 62 4.27 -10.83 4.36
N ALA A 63 4.98 -10.75 3.22
CA ALA A 63 6.16 -9.91 3.11
C ALA A 63 5.74 -8.44 3.24
N THR A 64 6.52 -7.67 3.98
CA THR A 64 6.25 -6.26 4.24
C THR A 64 7.47 -5.40 3.90
N VAL A 65 7.20 -4.21 3.36
CA VAL A 65 8.19 -3.15 3.24
C VAL A 65 7.58 -1.83 3.71
N ILE A 66 8.42 -0.92 4.18
CA ILE A 66 8.02 0.42 4.59
C ILE A 66 8.60 1.41 3.59
N CYS A 67 7.75 2.25 3.02
CA CYS A 67 8.16 3.36 2.17
C CYS A 67 7.95 4.67 2.94
N ASP A 68 8.96 5.55 2.91
CA ASP A 68 8.88 6.89 3.48
C ASP A 68 8.12 7.81 2.49
N VAL A 69 7.23 8.67 2.98
CA VAL A 69 6.47 9.62 2.15
C VAL A 69 6.43 11.02 2.76
N GLU A 70 6.48 12.03 1.90
CA GLU A 70 6.26 13.42 2.27
C GLU A 70 5.03 13.96 1.53
N ILE A 71 4.07 14.54 2.25
CA ILE A 71 2.80 15.01 1.69
C ILE A 71 2.74 16.55 1.78
N VAL A 72 2.39 17.20 0.67
CA VAL A 72 2.25 18.66 0.61
C VAL A 72 1.03 19.12 1.42
N GLY A 73 1.23 20.08 2.32
CA GLY A 73 0.15 20.90 2.88
C GLY A 73 -0.75 20.22 3.92
N VAL A 74 -0.33 19.09 4.50
CA VAL A 74 -0.97 18.48 5.67
C VAL A 74 -0.48 19.14 6.96
N ASP A 75 -0.88 20.39 7.17
CA ASP A 75 -0.41 21.15 8.33
C ASP A 75 -1.34 21.08 9.55
N GLU A 76 -2.65 20.77 9.45
CA GLU A 76 -3.55 21.13 10.57
C GLU A 76 -4.67 20.14 10.95
N ALA A 77 -4.64 18.88 10.49
CA ALA A 77 -5.69 17.90 10.82
C ALA A 77 -5.18 16.55 11.31
N GLY A 78 -4.25 16.56 12.28
CA GLY A 78 -4.21 15.52 13.32
C GLY A 78 -3.70 14.11 12.96
N GLY A 79 -3.05 13.93 11.82
CA GLY A 79 -2.29 12.71 11.53
C GLY A 79 -1.29 12.99 10.42
N GLN A 80 -0.05 13.31 10.77
CA GLN A 80 1.03 13.33 9.78
C GLN A 80 1.27 11.87 9.40
N VAL A 81 1.08 11.52 8.13
CA VAL A 81 1.53 10.24 7.58
C VAL A 81 2.91 10.51 7.01
N ASP A 82 3.91 9.82 7.55
CA ASP A 82 5.30 9.91 7.08
C ASP A 82 5.78 8.62 6.42
N ARG A 83 4.98 7.55 6.54
CA ARG A 83 5.34 6.21 6.07
C ARG A 83 4.11 5.49 5.53
N ILE A 84 4.34 4.60 4.57
CA ILE A 84 3.33 3.68 4.05
C ILE A 84 3.88 2.26 4.19
N ARG A 85 3.13 1.42 4.89
CA ARG A 85 3.38 -0.02 4.91
C ARG A 85 2.80 -0.65 3.66
N VAL A 86 3.62 -1.42 2.98
CA VAL A 86 3.21 -2.28 1.88
C VAL A 86 3.26 -3.72 2.37
N GLU A 87 2.17 -4.47 2.20
CA GLU A 87 2.12 -5.90 2.52
C GLU A 87 1.66 -6.70 1.31
N ALA A 88 2.41 -7.74 0.95
CA ALA A 88 1.97 -8.71 -0.06
C ALA A 88 0.82 -9.57 0.50
N VAL A 89 -0.38 -9.42 -0.06
CA VAL A 89 -1.58 -10.13 0.41
C VAL A 89 -1.88 -11.39 -0.42
N GLU A 90 -1.46 -11.41 -1.69
CA GLU A 90 -1.67 -12.55 -2.58
C GLU A 90 -0.55 -12.58 -3.62
N VAL A 91 -0.06 -13.78 -3.91
CA VAL A 91 0.94 -14.02 -4.96
C VAL A 91 0.41 -15.11 -5.89
N ASN A 92 0.19 -14.74 -7.14
CA ASN A 92 -0.12 -15.64 -8.24
C ASN A 92 1.07 -15.67 -9.18
N ASP A 93 1.24 -16.72 -10.00
CA ASP A 93 2.46 -17.01 -10.80
C ASP A 93 3.29 -15.79 -11.27
N ASP A 94 2.64 -14.77 -11.83
CA ASP A 94 3.28 -13.54 -12.32
C ASP A 94 2.74 -12.22 -11.71
N GLU A 95 1.87 -12.31 -10.69
CA GLU A 95 1.17 -11.16 -10.09
C GLU A 95 1.32 -11.15 -8.57
N VAL A 96 1.85 -10.04 -8.04
CA VAL A 96 1.85 -9.78 -6.60
C VAL A 96 0.79 -8.72 -6.31
N ARG A 97 -0.18 -9.07 -5.47
CA ARG A 97 -1.15 -8.13 -4.92
C ARG A 97 -0.67 -7.68 -3.57
N PHE A 98 -0.73 -6.39 -3.34
CA PHE A 98 -0.33 -5.81 -2.07
C PHE A 98 -1.33 -4.78 -1.57
N SER A 99 -1.40 -4.62 -0.25
CA SER A 99 -2.12 -3.55 0.42
C SER A 99 -1.16 -2.43 0.79
N LEU A 100 -1.64 -1.19 0.67
CA LEU A 100 -0.96 0.01 1.14
C LEU A 100 -1.69 0.54 2.39
N GLU A 101 -0.98 0.64 3.49
CA GLU A 101 -1.50 1.15 4.77
C GLU A 101 -0.70 2.39 5.20
N PRO A 102 -1.33 3.59 5.22
CA PRO A 102 -0.70 4.79 5.74
C PRO A 102 -0.41 4.66 7.24
N LEU A 103 0.84 4.88 7.64
CA LEU A 103 1.25 4.89 9.04
C LEU A 103 1.34 6.34 9.53
N ALA A 104 0.66 6.63 10.64
CA ALA A 104 0.79 7.92 11.29
C ALA A 104 2.14 8.04 12.02
N VAL A 105 2.66 9.27 12.11
CA VAL A 105 3.84 9.61 12.90
C VAL A 105 3.63 9.13 14.34
N GLY A 106 4.49 8.19 14.77
CA GLY A 106 4.47 7.61 16.12
C GLY A 106 3.68 6.30 16.28
N ASP A 107 3.08 5.76 15.21
CA ASP A 107 2.51 4.41 15.23
C ASP A 107 3.65 3.35 15.21
N PRO A 108 3.68 2.41 16.17
CA PRO A 108 4.69 1.37 16.22
C PRO A 108 4.49 0.34 15.10
N ASP A 109 5.58 -0.05 14.45
CA ASP A 109 5.57 -1.07 13.38
C ASP A 109 5.15 -2.47 13.88
#